data_AF-A0A4Y7U6I2-F1
#
_entry.id   AF-A0A4Y7U6I2-F1
#
_cell.length_a   1.000
_cell.length_b   1.000
_cell.length_c   1.000
_cell.angle_alpha   90.00
_cell.angle_beta   90.00
_cell.angle_gamma   90.00
#
_symmetry.space_group_name_H-M   'P 1'
#
loop_
_entity.id
_entity.type
_entity.pdbx_description
1 polymer ?
#
loop_
_entity_poly.entity_id
_entity_poly.type
_entity_poly.pdbx_seq_one_letter_code
_entity_poly.pdbx_strand_id
1 'polypeptide(L)'
;MKKKIFILLSIISIFILNGCSTKKQLMSTNNEGGYTINFGVGKLKKDDEDVIIRGHVFDLKTGKLLSNAKLKTGCFEFRTTSDGEYSFRTRNRQEDSFF
;
A
#
# COMPACT_ATOMS: atom_id res chain seq x y z
N MET A 1 -39.45 -27.65 21.60
CA MET A 1 -39.28 -26.35 20.90
C MET A 1 -37.98 -25.63 21.25
N LYS A 2 -37.62 -25.48 22.53
CA LYS A 2 -36.41 -24.74 22.98
C LYS A 2 -35.07 -25.24 22.39
N LYS A 3 -34.87 -26.56 22.25
CA LYS A 3 -33.65 -27.15 21.65
C LYS A 3 -33.43 -26.78 20.17
N LYS A 4 -34.50 -26.72 19.36
CA LYS A 4 -34.39 -26.39 17.93
C LYS A 4 -34.03 -24.92 17.71
N ILE A 5 -34.55 -24.04 18.57
CA ILE A 5 -34.22 -22.61 18.59
C ILE A 5 -32.74 -22.39 18.95
N PHE A 6 -32.23 -23.15 19.92
CA PHE A 6 -30.82 -23.04 20.34
C PHE A 6 -29.84 -23.50 19.26
N ILE A 7 -30.18 -24.58 18.53
CA ILE A 7 -29.40 -25.08 17.39
C ILE A 7 -29.41 -24.07 16.25
N LEU A 8 -30.57 -23.49 15.94
CA LEU A 8 -30.71 -22.47 14.89
C LEU A 8 -29.88 -21.22 15.20
N LEU A 9 -29.93 -20.74 16.44
CA LEU A 9 -29.12 -19.60 16.91
C LEU A 9 -27.61 -19.89 16.80
N SER A 10 -27.19 -21.11 17.10
CA SER A 10 -25.78 -21.51 17.00
C SER A 10 -25.29 -21.53 15.55
N ILE A 11 -26.13 -22.00 14.61
CA ILE A 11 -25.79 -22.02 13.18
C ILE A 11 -25.68 -20.58 12.64
N ILE A 12 -26.61 -19.70 13.00
CA ILE A 12 -26.59 -18.29 12.59
C ILE A 12 -25.32 -17.58 13.11
N SER A 13 -24.91 -17.86 14.35
CA SER A 13 -23.69 -17.27 14.92
C SER A 13 -22.43 -17.68 14.15
N ILE A 14 -22.34 -18.93 13.71
CA ILE A 14 -21.20 -19.43 12.91
C ILE A 14 -21.11 -18.71 11.55
N PHE A 15 -22.24 -18.40 10.91
CA PHE A 15 -22.22 -17.65 9.64
C PHE A 15 -21.82 -16.18 9.81
N ILE A 16 -22.16 -15.55 10.94
CA ILE A 16 -21.77 -14.16 11.24
C ILE A 16 -20.27 -14.04 11.52
N LEU A 17 -19.66 -15.07 12.12
CA LEU A 17 -18.25 -15.03 12.55
C LEU A 17 -17.24 -15.30 11.43
N ASN A 18 -17.65 -15.78 10.26
CA ASN A 18 -16.74 -16.12 9.14
C ASN A 18 -16.54 -14.98 8.12
N GLY A 19 -16.99 -13.75 8.42
CA GLY A 19 -16.98 -12.61 7.49
C GLY A 19 -15.69 -11.80 7.40
N CYS A 20 -14.55 -12.25 7.94
CA CYS A 20 -13.33 -11.44 7.94
C CYS A 20 -12.46 -11.72 6.69
N SER A 21 -12.74 -11.01 5.59
CA SER A 21 -11.91 -11.04 4.39
C SER A 21 -10.66 -10.18 4.59
N THR A 22 -9.52 -10.82 4.84
CA THR A 22 -8.20 -10.18 4.84
C THR A 22 -7.73 -9.94 3.40
N LYS A 23 -8.46 -9.11 2.64
CA LYS A 23 -7.90 -8.55 1.42
C LYS A 23 -6.78 -7.61 1.83
N LYS A 24 -5.56 -7.81 1.31
CA LYS A 24 -4.42 -6.90 1.51
C LYS A 24 -4.92 -5.48 1.26
N GLN A 25 -5.03 -4.70 2.32
CA GLN A 25 -5.66 -3.40 2.29
C GLN A 25 -4.71 -2.46 1.55
N LEU A 26 -5.09 -2.07 0.33
CA LEU A 26 -4.41 -1.02 -0.38
C LEU A 26 -4.48 0.25 0.48
N MET A 27 -3.38 0.98 0.61
CA MET A 27 -3.39 2.27 1.29
C MET A 27 -4.32 3.20 0.53
N SER A 28 -5.33 3.73 1.23
CA SER A 28 -6.33 4.63 0.65
C SER A 28 -5.68 5.91 0.18
N THR A 29 -6.06 6.37 -1.01
CA THR A 29 -5.58 7.62 -1.62
C THR A 29 -6.72 8.41 -2.23
N ASN A 30 -6.45 9.64 -2.66
CA ASN A 30 -7.42 10.50 -3.34
C ASN A 30 -7.73 10.05 -4.80
N ASN A 31 -7.43 8.80 -5.14
CA ASN A 31 -7.67 8.19 -6.44
C ASN A 31 -8.58 6.97 -6.23
N GLU A 32 -9.34 6.54 -7.25
CA GLU A 32 -10.28 5.40 -7.16
C GLU A 32 -9.62 4.05 -6.75
N GLY A 33 -8.29 4.01 -6.61
CA GLY A 33 -7.52 2.87 -6.13
C GLY A 33 -6.65 3.20 -4.91
N GLY A 34 -5.76 2.27 -4.56
CA GLY A 34 -4.74 2.48 -3.53
C GLY A 34 -3.44 1.81 -3.90
N TYR A 35 -2.39 2.05 -3.12
CA TYR A 35 -1.06 1.49 -3.38
C TYR A 35 -0.65 0.45 -2.33
N THR A 36 0.30 -0.41 -2.69
CA THR A 36 1.03 -1.27 -1.75
C THR A 36 2.50 -0.87 -1.79
N ILE A 37 3.08 -0.60 -0.63
CA ILE A 37 4.52 -0.39 -0.48
C ILE A 37 5.12 -1.71 -0.01
N ASN A 38 6.11 -2.22 -0.76
CA ASN A 38 6.91 -3.36 -0.33
C ASN A 38 8.28 -2.84 0.10
N PHE A 39 8.59 -2.93 1.39
CA PHE A 39 9.90 -2.58 1.91
C PHE A 39 10.89 -3.70 1.62
N GLY A 40 12.03 -3.37 0.99
CA GLY A 40 13.14 -4.31 0.82
C GLY A 40 13.89 -4.52 2.15
N VAL A 41 14.50 -5.70 2.30
CA VAL A 41 15.37 -6.00 3.45
C VAL A 41 16.72 -5.29 3.25
N GLY A 42 16.78 -4.01 3.60
CA GLY A 42 17.99 -3.18 3.54
C GLY A 42 18.50 -2.83 4.95
N LYS A 43 19.82 -2.59 5.08
CA LYS A 43 20.37 -1.99 6.31
C LYS A 43 19.80 -0.56 6.44
N LEU A 44 19.32 -0.22 7.63
CA LEU A 44 18.95 1.15 7.98
C LEU A 44 20.14 2.08 7.69
N LYS A 45 19.88 3.15 6.93
CA LYS A 45 20.86 4.20 6.64
C LYS A 45 21.02 5.09 7.87
N LYS A 46 22.23 5.63 8.10
CA LYS A 46 22.44 6.55 9.23
C LYS A 46 21.69 7.86 8.98
N ASP A 47 21.49 8.62 10.06
CA ASP A 47 20.88 9.95 9.99
C ASP A 47 21.69 10.88 9.07
N ASP A 48 21.01 11.75 8.34
CA ASP A 48 21.54 12.64 7.31
C ASP A 48 22.27 11.99 6.12
N GLU A 49 22.32 10.65 6.04
CA GLU A 49 22.81 10.00 4.83
C GLU A 49 21.86 10.24 3.65
N ASP A 50 22.45 10.56 2.50
CA ASP A 50 21.71 10.65 1.26
C ASP A 50 21.17 9.27 0.86
N VAL A 51 19.86 9.22 0.62
CA VAL A 51 19.14 8.03 0.18
C VAL A 51 18.53 8.31 -1.19
N ILE A 52 18.56 7.30 -2.07
CA ILE A 52 17.86 7.33 -3.34
C ILE A 52 16.67 6.38 -3.24
N ILE A 53 15.47 6.92 -3.43
CA ILE A 53 14.23 6.14 -3.50
C ILE A 53 13.92 5.93 -4.97
N ARG A 54 13.69 4.66 -5.34
CA ARG A 54 13.32 4.26 -6.71
C ARG A 54 12.13 3.33 -6.67
N GLY A 55 11.34 3.35 -7.73
CA GLY A 55 10.21 2.44 -7.88
C GLY A 55 9.60 2.54 -9.26
N HIS A 56 8.55 1.74 -9.48
CA HIS A 56 7.80 1.73 -10.72
C HIS A 56 6.31 1.94 -10.43
N VAL A 57 5.61 2.63 -11.32
CA VAL A 57 4.16 2.75 -11.29
C VAL A 57 3.58 1.88 -12.38
N PHE A 58 2.58 1.07 -12.03
CA PHE A 58 1.88 0.21 -12.97
C PHE A 58 0.37 0.22 -12.68
N ASP A 59 -0.42 0.00 -13.73
CA ASP A 59 -1.86 -0.18 -13.64
C ASP A 59 -2.17 -1.57 -13.07
N LEU A 60 -2.94 -1.63 -11.98
CA LEU A 60 -3.23 -2.88 -11.26
C LEU A 60 -4.05 -3.89 -12.08
N LYS A 61 -4.87 -3.42 -13.03
CA LYS A 61 -5.78 -4.28 -13.80
C LYS A 61 -5.06 -4.92 -14.98
N THR A 62 -4.16 -4.17 -15.62
CA THR A 62 -3.44 -4.57 -16.82
C THR A 62 -2.01 -5.03 -16.55
N GLY A 63 -1.46 -4.72 -15.37
CA GLY A 63 -0.06 -4.94 -15.03
C GLY A 63 0.92 -4.05 -15.80
N LYS A 64 0.41 -3.10 -16.60
CA LYS A 64 1.24 -2.29 -17.50
C LYS A 64 1.89 -1.13 -16.75
N LEU A 65 3.18 -0.91 -17.01
CA LEU A 65 3.91 0.25 -16.51
C LEU A 65 3.32 1.56 -17.06
N LEU A 66 3.17 2.55 -16.19
CA LEU A 66 2.53 3.83 -16.50
C LEU A 66 3.57 4.92 -16.69
N SER A 67 3.70 5.42 -17.92
CA SER A 67 4.56 6.55 -18.24
C SER A 67 3.89 7.90 -17.96
N ASN A 68 4.70 8.92 -17.66
CA ASN A 68 4.25 10.28 -17.32
C ASN A 68 3.25 10.37 -16.16
N ALA A 69 3.14 9.33 -15.33
CA ALA A 69 2.34 9.35 -14.12
C ALA A 69 2.93 10.37 -13.14
N LYS A 70 2.08 11.23 -12.58
CA LYS A 70 2.51 12.20 -11.57
C LYS A 70 2.48 11.58 -10.18
N LEU A 71 3.60 11.63 -9.49
CA LEU A 71 3.70 11.28 -8.07
C LEU A 71 3.94 12.54 -7.25
N LYS A 72 3.30 12.64 -6.10
CA LYS A 72 3.54 13.72 -5.13
C LYS A 72 3.83 13.12 -3.76
N THR A 73 4.95 13.49 -3.16
CA THR A 73 5.31 13.11 -1.79
C THR A 73 5.82 14.35 -1.04
N GLY A 74 5.09 14.74 0.00
CA GLY A 74 5.28 16.03 0.65
C GLY A 74 5.21 17.19 -0.36
N CYS A 75 6.30 17.96 -0.44
CA CYS A 75 6.45 19.09 -1.37
C CYS A 75 7.04 18.72 -2.73
N PHE A 76 7.40 17.46 -2.95
CA PHE A 76 8.03 17.03 -4.20
C PHE A 76 6.99 16.49 -5.19
N GLU A 77 7.11 16.88 -6.45
CA GLU A 77 6.35 16.34 -7.58
C GLU A 77 7.33 15.69 -8.58
N PHE A 78 7.01 14.48 -9.01
CA PHE A 78 7.80 13.70 -9.95
C PHE A 78 6.92 13.16 -11.07
N ARG A 79 7.53 12.87 -12.23
CA ARG A 79 6.88 12.14 -13.32
C ARG A 79 7.65 10.87 -13.62
N THR A 80 6.94 9.80 -13.92
CA THR A 80 7.57 8.55 -14.34
C THR A 80 8.13 8.64 -15.76
N THR A 81 9.19 7.85 -16.01
CA THR A 81 9.79 7.66 -17.33
C THR A 81 8.85 6.91 -18.29
N SER A 82 9.28 6.66 -19.53
CA SER A 82 8.56 5.78 -20.47
C SER A 82 8.29 4.38 -19.92
N ASP A 83 9.16 3.93 -19.01
CA ASP A 83 9.14 2.59 -18.43
C ASP A 83 8.42 2.58 -17.08
N GLY A 84 7.77 3.69 -16.71
CA GLY A 84 7.05 3.82 -15.45
C GLY A 84 7.95 3.96 -14.22
N GLU A 85 9.26 4.13 -14.38
CA GLU A 85 10.20 4.31 -13.27
C GLU A 85 10.11 5.73 -12.70
N TYR A 86 10.22 5.87 -11.38
CA TYR A 86 10.55 7.12 -10.71
C TYR A 86 11.80 6.93 -9.83
N SER A 87 12.58 8.01 -9.68
CA SER A 87 13.78 8.03 -8.84
C SER A 87 13.97 9.43 -8.27
N PHE A 88 14.16 9.54 -6.96
CA PHE A 88 14.48 10.81 -6.32
C PHE A 88 15.44 10.62 -5.15
N ARG A 89 16.23 11.67 -4.87
CA ARG A 89 17.19 11.71 -3.77
C ARG A 89 16.58 12.47 -2.60
N THR A 90 16.73 11.93 -1.41
CA THR A 90 16.33 12.56 -0.13
C THR A 90 17.40 12.27 0.92
N ARG A 91 17.22 12.78 2.14
CA ARG A 91 18.04 12.41 3.30
C ARG A 91 17.19 11.65 4.30
N ASN A 92 17.80 10.69 4.99
CA ASN A 92 17.16 10.04 6.12
C ASN A 92 17.21 10.99 7.32
N ARG A 93 16.07 11.57 7.72
CA ARG A 93 15.99 12.38 8.94
C ARG A 93 15.29 11.55 10.01
N GLN A 94 15.93 11.32 11.15
CA GLN A 94 15.39 10.51 12.25
C GLN A 94 14.00 10.94 12.73
N GLU A 95 13.64 12.22 12.58
CA GLU A 95 12.35 12.78 13.00
C GLU A 95 11.27 12.75 11.90
N ASP A 96 11.67 12.65 10.64
CA ASP A 96 10.75 12.57 9.52
C ASP A 96 10.53 11.11 9.18
N SER A 97 9.41 10.57 9.67
CA SER A 97 8.86 9.31 9.16
C SER A 97 8.43 9.49 7.69
N PHE A 98 9.41 9.54 6.79
CA PHE A 98 9.18 9.09 5.43
C PHE A 98 8.93 7.60 5.52
N PHE A 99 7.66 7.22 5.33
CA PHE A 99 7.12 5.85 5.39
C PHE A 99 8.14 4.72 5.24
#